data_AF-A0A1Q5SFV8-F1
#
_entry.id   AF-A0A1Q5SFV8-F1
#
_cell.length_a   1.000
_cell.length_b   1.000
_cell.length_c   1.000
_cell.angle_alpha   90.00
_cell.angle_beta   90.00
_cell.angle_gamma   90.00
#
_symmetry.space_group_name_H-M   'P 1'
#
loop_
_entity.id
_entity.type
_entity.pdbx_description
1 polymer ?
#
loop_
_entity_poly.entity_id
_entity_poly.type
_entity_poly.pdbx_seq_one_letter_code
_entity_poly.pdbx_strand_id
1 'polypeptide(L)'
;MTSNSNVRGAILVAAAIAGLVTLASPARADQCDDIAKQLASGIDKLKVNFKAANIIYLTHPAAKELSLGCRAQGKTYSNELYAKGDRKPTPQFYDLVGSAAAIIFTVPKDDTTKGATRCLKRMGLLRGDKVSMRFKRLNMECTRTKTDASIAITRPKDE
;
A
#
# COMPACT_ATOMS: atom_id res chain seq x y z
N MET A 1 -43.28 49.51 37.09
CA MET A 1 -42.63 49.60 38.42
C MET A 1 -42.67 48.19 38.99
N THR A 2 -41.61 47.45 39.25
CA THR A 2 -40.24 47.78 39.64
C THR A 2 -39.30 46.62 39.28
N SER A 3 -38.10 46.99 38.86
CA SER A 3 -36.91 46.16 38.63
C SER A 3 -36.45 45.44 39.89
N ASN A 4 -35.92 44.22 39.77
CA ASN A 4 -34.80 43.82 40.62
C ASN A 4 -33.93 42.71 39.98
N SER A 5 -32.84 43.15 39.37
CA SER A 5 -31.73 42.33 38.87
C SER A 5 -30.88 41.83 40.03
N ASN A 6 -30.76 40.51 40.21
CA ASN A 6 -29.77 39.92 41.11
C ASN A 6 -28.77 39.08 40.32
N VAL A 7 -27.69 39.75 39.93
CA VAL A 7 -26.41 39.16 39.54
C VAL A 7 -25.80 38.53 40.78
N ARG A 8 -25.78 37.20 40.88
CA ARG A 8 -24.92 36.41 41.79
C ARG A 8 -25.10 34.92 41.53
N GLY A 9 -24.14 34.32 40.82
CA GLY A 9 -24.12 32.88 40.62
C GLY A 9 -23.22 32.43 39.47
N ALA A 10 -22.00 32.95 39.39
CA ALA A 10 -20.94 32.22 38.71
C ALA A 10 -20.62 30.98 39.57
N ILE A 11 -20.60 29.78 38.97
CA ILE A 11 -19.83 28.55 39.32
C ILE A 11 -20.62 27.29 38.88
N LEU A 12 -20.03 26.54 37.91
CA LEU A 12 -20.28 25.14 37.50
C LEU A 12 -21.53 24.93 36.61
N VAL A 13 -21.45 24.48 35.36
CA VAL A 13 -20.94 23.17 34.91
C VAL A 13 -20.30 23.29 33.53
N ALA A 14 -18.99 23.05 33.47
CA ALA A 14 -18.28 22.68 32.25
C ALA A 14 -18.40 21.16 32.01
N ALA A 15 -18.19 20.75 30.76
CA ALA A 15 -17.93 19.38 30.28
C ALA A 15 -19.14 18.56 29.78
N ALA A 16 -19.41 18.65 28.48
CA ALA A 16 -19.92 17.53 27.67
C ALA A 16 -19.55 17.72 26.18
N ILE A 17 -18.27 17.97 25.87
CA ILE A 17 -17.74 17.86 24.51
C ILE A 17 -16.42 17.09 24.60
N ALA A 18 -16.47 15.77 24.65
CA ALA A 18 -15.33 14.91 24.34
C ALA A 18 -15.79 13.45 24.30
N GLY A 19 -15.83 12.84 23.12
CA GLY A 19 -16.17 11.43 23.03
C GLY A 19 -16.17 10.80 21.64
N LEU A 20 -15.53 11.42 20.64
CA LEU A 20 -15.20 10.75 19.39
C LEU A 20 -13.69 10.55 19.35
N VAL A 21 -13.21 9.53 20.08
CA VAL A 21 -11.84 9.05 19.93
C VAL A 21 -11.75 8.43 18.54
N THR A 22 -11.35 9.23 17.56
CA THR A 22 -10.88 8.70 16.28
C THR A 22 -9.71 7.77 16.57
N LEU A 23 -9.86 6.49 16.20
CA LEU A 23 -8.82 5.47 16.17
C LEU A 23 -7.73 5.86 15.17
N ALA A 24 -6.94 6.89 15.49
CA ALA A 24 -5.68 7.16 14.84
C ALA A 24 -4.71 6.08 15.34
N SER A 25 -4.46 5.05 14.53
CA SER A 25 -3.39 4.09 14.78
C SER A 25 -2.06 4.71 14.34
N PRO A 26 -1.28 5.36 15.23
CA PRO A 26 -0.11 6.14 14.81
C PRO A 26 1.01 5.20 14.37
N ALA A 27 1.24 4.14 15.16
CA ALA A 27 2.31 3.18 14.99
C ALA A 27 2.35 2.44 13.63
N ARG A 28 1.24 2.37 12.88
CA ARG A 28 1.19 1.70 11.57
C ARG A 28 1.51 2.63 10.42
N ALA A 29 1.16 3.91 10.54
CA ALA A 29 1.60 4.92 9.59
C ALA A 29 3.12 5.02 9.63
N ASP A 30 3.69 4.99 10.83
CA ASP A 30 5.14 5.00 11.07
C ASP A 30 5.83 3.79 10.41
N GLN A 31 5.32 2.57 10.64
CA GLN A 31 5.87 1.36 10.03
C GLN A 31 5.90 1.43 8.50
N CYS A 32 4.85 1.99 7.90
CA CYS A 32 4.75 2.02 6.45
C CYS A 32 5.61 3.12 5.82
N ASP A 33 5.76 4.25 6.50
CA ASP A 33 6.70 5.30 6.13
C ASP A 33 8.15 4.79 6.24
N ASP A 34 8.44 3.95 7.23
CA ASP A 34 9.76 3.31 7.35
C ASP A 34 10.04 2.29 6.25
N ILE A 35 9.04 1.49 5.85
CA ILE A 35 9.17 0.61 4.67
C ILE A 35 9.41 1.46 3.41
N ALA A 36 8.71 2.59 3.24
CA ALA A 36 8.93 3.48 2.10
C ALA A 36 10.35 4.06 2.08
N LYS A 37 10.90 4.44 3.23
CA LYS A 37 12.32 4.86 3.34
C LYS A 37 13.26 3.71 2.98
N GLN A 38 13.01 2.50 3.50
CA GLN A 38 13.80 1.31 3.19
C GLN A 38 13.79 0.99 1.70
N LEU A 39 12.63 1.08 1.06
CA LEU A 39 12.47 0.93 -0.38
C LEU A 39 13.35 1.95 -1.14
N ALA A 40 13.28 3.24 -0.77
CA ALA A 40 14.06 4.30 -1.42
C ALA A 40 15.57 4.15 -1.20
N SER A 41 16.01 3.60 -0.07
CA SER A 41 17.42 3.32 0.18
C SER A 41 17.92 2.00 -0.43
N GLY A 42 17.03 1.01 -0.58
CA GLY A 42 17.37 -0.36 -0.95
C GLY A 42 17.24 -0.66 -2.44
N ILE A 43 16.59 0.23 -3.20
CA ILE A 43 16.36 0.07 -4.65
C ILE A 43 16.91 1.30 -5.37
N ASP A 44 17.89 1.08 -6.24
CA ASP A 44 18.48 2.15 -7.05
C ASP A 44 17.40 2.92 -7.81
N LYS A 45 17.53 4.26 -7.88
CA LYS A 45 16.62 5.18 -8.58
C LYS A 45 15.16 5.16 -8.10
N LEU A 46 14.84 4.47 -7.01
CA LEU A 46 13.52 4.54 -6.40
C LEU A 46 13.39 5.81 -5.57
N LYS A 47 12.29 6.55 -5.75
CA LYS A 47 11.97 7.75 -4.97
C LYS A 47 10.59 7.64 -4.36
N VAL A 48 10.45 8.12 -3.12
CA VAL A 48 9.15 8.42 -2.53
C VAL A 48 8.67 9.75 -3.13
N ASN A 49 7.47 9.76 -3.71
CA ASN A 49 6.92 10.95 -4.36
C ASN A 49 5.99 11.71 -3.40
N PHE A 50 4.83 11.15 -3.09
CA PHE A 50 3.88 11.72 -2.14
C PHE A 50 3.05 10.64 -1.46
N LYS A 51 2.45 10.99 -0.32
CA LYS A 51 1.54 10.14 0.45
C LYS A 51 0.14 10.69 0.35
N ALA A 52 -0.84 9.84 0.02
CA ALA A 52 -2.25 10.22 0.00
C ALA A 52 -3.09 9.11 0.64
N ALA A 53 -3.92 9.48 1.62
CA ALA A 53 -4.68 8.55 2.44
C ALA A 53 -3.80 7.42 3.02
N ASN A 54 -3.96 6.20 2.51
CA ASN A 54 -3.26 5.00 2.97
C ASN A 54 -2.30 4.43 1.93
N ILE A 55 -1.87 5.26 0.98
CA ILE A 55 -1.00 4.85 -0.13
C ILE A 55 0.19 5.81 -0.19
N ILE A 56 1.37 5.25 -0.30
CA ILE A 56 2.62 5.97 -0.59
C ILE A 56 2.94 5.73 -2.06
N TYR A 57 2.92 6.81 -2.84
CA TYR A 57 3.26 6.76 -4.25
C TYR A 57 4.78 6.84 -4.41
N LEU A 58 5.30 5.92 -5.21
CA LEU A 58 6.72 5.75 -5.48
C LEU A 58 6.97 6.02 -6.97
N THR A 59 8.20 6.35 -7.32
CA THR A 59 8.61 6.56 -8.71
C THR A 59 9.89 5.81 -9.00
N HIS A 60 9.94 5.14 -10.15
CA HIS A 60 11.11 4.42 -10.63
C HIS A 60 11.08 4.38 -12.17
N PRO A 61 12.20 4.55 -12.87
CA PRO A 61 12.23 4.60 -14.34
C PRO A 61 11.72 3.32 -15.04
N ALA A 62 11.79 2.18 -14.35
CA ALA A 62 11.30 0.91 -14.90
C ALA A 62 9.78 0.69 -14.75
N ALA A 63 9.04 1.57 -14.06
CA ALA A 63 7.60 1.44 -13.83
C ALA A 63 6.85 2.73 -14.23
N LYS A 64 5.63 2.57 -14.77
CA LYS A 64 4.71 3.68 -15.05
C LYS A 64 4.00 4.15 -13.78
N GLU A 65 3.62 3.20 -12.92
CA GLU A 65 3.06 3.49 -11.61
C GLU A 65 3.64 2.50 -10.60
N LEU A 66 3.89 2.99 -9.39
CA LEU A 66 4.36 2.18 -8.28
C LEU A 66 3.82 2.77 -6.98
N SER A 67 3.30 1.92 -6.11
CA SER A 67 2.82 2.38 -4.81
C SER A 67 2.88 1.30 -3.75
N LEU A 68 3.05 1.75 -2.51
CA LEU A 68 2.93 0.96 -1.29
C LEU A 68 1.61 1.32 -0.60
N GLY A 69 0.68 0.37 -0.56
CA GLY A 69 -0.54 0.44 0.24
C GLY A 69 -0.24 0.07 1.69
N CYS A 70 -0.59 0.97 2.60
CA CYS A 70 -0.25 0.95 4.02
C CYS A 70 -1.43 0.65 4.96
N ARG A 71 -2.63 0.50 4.38
CA ARG A 71 -3.82 0.21 5.15
C ARG A 71 -4.83 -0.51 4.31
N ALA A 72 -4.99 -1.80 4.57
CA ALA A 72 -6.09 -2.56 4.05
C ALA A 72 -7.16 -2.63 5.17
N GLN A 73 -7.87 -1.52 5.40
CA GLN A 73 -8.98 -1.46 6.39
C GLN A 73 -10.05 -2.48 6.00
N GLY A 74 -10.41 -3.39 6.90
CA GLY A 74 -11.37 -4.47 6.59
C GLY A 74 -10.86 -5.52 5.61
N LYS A 75 -9.53 -5.58 5.36
CA LYS A 75 -8.91 -6.59 4.49
C LYS A 75 -7.98 -7.50 5.29
N THR A 76 -7.79 -8.70 4.77
CA THR A 76 -6.99 -9.76 5.36
C THR A 76 -5.48 -9.55 5.16
N TYR A 77 -4.98 -8.40 4.71
CA TYR A 77 -3.54 -8.12 4.54
C TYR A 77 -3.15 -6.79 5.22
N SER A 78 -1.86 -6.59 5.50
CA SER A 78 -1.35 -5.36 6.14
C SER A 78 -0.78 -4.37 5.12
N ASN A 79 0.06 -4.86 4.21
CA ASN A 79 0.72 -4.09 3.15
C ASN A 79 0.32 -4.61 1.77
N GLU A 80 0.33 -3.71 0.78
CA GLU A 80 0.13 -4.03 -0.63
C GLU A 80 1.22 -3.36 -1.46
N LEU A 81 1.85 -4.12 -2.35
CA LEU A 81 2.66 -3.56 -3.42
C LEU A 81 1.82 -3.52 -4.68
N TYR A 82 1.70 -2.34 -5.29
CA TYR A 82 1.14 -2.21 -6.64
C TYR A 82 2.21 -1.67 -7.59
N ALA A 83 2.35 -2.32 -8.75
CA ALA A 83 3.26 -1.87 -9.81
C ALA A 83 2.60 -2.02 -11.18
N LYS A 84 2.78 -1.02 -12.05
CA LYS A 84 2.33 -1.00 -13.44
C LYS A 84 3.52 -0.70 -14.35
N GLY A 85 3.63 -1.44 -15.44
CA GLY A 85 4.62 -1.24 -16.49
C GLY A 85 4.01 -1.46 -17.86
N ASP A 86 4.86 -1.58 -18.87
CA ASP A 86 4.43 -1.88 -20.24
C ASP A 86 3.69 -3.21 -20.36
N ARG A 87 2.81 -3.33 -21.37
CA ARG A 87 2.07 -4.57 -21.68
C ARG A 87 2.94 -5.82 -21.68
N LYS A 88 4.18 -5.66 -22.17
CA LYS A 88 5.26 -6.65 -22.13
C LYS A 88 6.34 -6.14 -21.15
N PRO A 89 6.28 -6.51 -19.86
CA PRO A 89 7.21 -5.96 -18.89
C PRO A 89 8.66 -6.37 -19.18
N THR A 90 9.58 -5.44 -18.94
CA THR A 90 11.03 -5.63 -19.12
C THR A 90 11.66 -6.41 -17.97
N PRO A 91 12.88 -6.96 -18.15
CA PRO A 91 13.66 -7.54 -17.04
C PRO A 91 13.81 -6.59 -15.85
N GLN A 92 14.05 -5.30 -16.10
CA GLN A 92 14.20 -4.29 -15.06
C GLN A 92 12.90 -4.07 -14.27
N PHE A 93 11.74 -4.18 -14.90
CA PHE A 93 10.46 -4.14 -14.20
C PHE A 93 10.28 -5.35 -13.27
N TYR A 94 10.62 -6.55 -13.73
CA TYR A 94 10.54 -7.75 -12.85
C TYR A 94 11.49 -7.64 -11.66
N ASP A 95 12.71 -7.14 -11.86
CA ASP A 95 13.68 -6.94 -10.79
C ASP A 95 13.21 -5.89 -9.78
N LEU A 96 12.62 -4.79 -10.25
CA LEU A 96 12.00 -3.76 -9.40
C LEU A 96 10.89 -4.36 -8.54
N VAL A 97 9.92 -5.05 -9.16
CA VAL A 97 8.78 -5.64 -8.44
C VAL A 97 9.26 -6.68 -7.43
N GLY A 98 10.20 -7.53 -7.82
CA GLY A 98 10.81 -8.51 -6.93
C GLY A 98 11.49 -7.85 -5.74
N SER A 99 12.40 -6.90 -5.99
CA SER A 99 13.12 -6.18 -4.93
C SER A 99 12.18 -5.44 -3.97
N ALA A 100 11.15 -4.76 -4.51
CA ALA A 100 10.18 -4.06 -3.69
C ALA A 100 9.35 -5.03 -2.83
N ALA A 101 8.88 -6.13 -3.41
CA ALA A 101 8.13 -7.14 -2.66
C ALA A 101 8.99 -7.82 -1.58
N ALA A 102 10.27 -8.06 -1.87
CA ALA A 102 11.21 -8.63 -0.92
C ALA A 102 11.36 -7.76 0.34
N ILE A 103 11.48 -6.44 0.15
CA ILE A 103 11.56 -5.47 1.25
C ILE A 103 10.22 -5.40 2.01
N ILE A 104 9.11 -5.17 1.31
CA ILE A 104 7.78 -4.95 1.93
C ILE A 104 7.29 -6.15 2.74
N PHE A 105 7.52 -7.37 2.24
CA PHE A 105 7.02 -8.60 2.86
C PHE A 105 8.09 -9.42 3.59
N THR A 106 9.33 -8.94 3.59
CA THR A 106 10.49 -9.61 4.22
C THR A 106 10.59 -11.06 3.74
N VAL A 107 10.80 -11.22 2.43
CA VAL A 107 10.91 -12.52 1.74
C VAL A 107 12.08 -12.51 0.76
N PRO A 108 12.62 -13.67 0.35
CA PRO A 108 13.72 -13.73 -0.60
C PRO A 108 13.37 -13.06 -1.95
N LYS A 109 14.30 -12.25 -2.48
CA LYS A 109 14.15 -11.57 -3.77
C LYS A 109 13.87 -12.56 -4.90
N ASP A 110 14.60 -13.67 -4.97
CA ASP A 110 14.41 -14.68 -6.02
C ASP A 110 12.99 -15.26 -6.05
N ASP A 111 12.40 -15.50 -4.88
CA ASP A 111 11.02 -15.99 -4.77
C ASP A 111 10.01 -14.96 -5.28
N THR A 112 10.19 -13.70 -4.91
CA THR A 112 9.32 -12.61 -5.37
C THR A 112 9.45 -12.34 -6.86
N THR A 113 10.67 -12.29 -7.39
CA THR A 113 10.93 -12.11 -8.83
C THR A 113 10.34 -13.26 -9.63
N LYS A 114 10.52 -14.50 -9.17
CA LYS A 114 9.97 -15.70 -9.82
C LYS A 114 8.44 -15.70 -9.80
N GLY A 115 7.82 -15.36 -8.66
CA GLY A 115 6.38 -15.26 -8.53
C GLY A 115 5.80 -14.16 -9.44
N ALA A 116 6.34 -12.95 -9.37
CA ALA A 116 5.90 -11.82 -10.19
C ALA A 116 6.03 -12.12 -11.69
N THR A 117 7.17 -12.70 -12.10
CA THR A 117 7.41 -13.12 -13.49
C THR A 117 6.37 -14.16 -13.94
N ARG A 118 6.07 -15.17 -13.12
CA ARG A 118 5.08 -16.20 -13.45
C ARG A 118 3.69 -15.61 -13.59
N CYS A 119 3.28 -14.75 -12.65
CA CYS A 119 1.98 -14.11 -12.66
C CYS A 119 1.80 -13.24 -13.93
N LEU A 120 2.79 -12.40 -14.24
CA LEU A 120 2.73 -11.48 -15.38
C LEU A 120 2.84 -12.19 -16.75
N LYS A 121 3.63 -13.25 -16.84
CA LYS A 121 3.77 -14.06 -18.07
C LYS A 121 2.57 -14.98 -18.32
N ARG A 122 1.81 -15.33 -17.29
CA ARG A 122 0.67 -16.25 -17.41
C ARG A 122 -0.55 -15.62 -18.09
N MET A 123 -0.63 -14.28 -18.11
CA MET A 123 -1.68 -13.54 -18.81
C MET A 123 -1.51 -13.64 -20.33
N GLY A 124 -2.62 -13.70 -21.07
CA GLY A 124 -2.60 -13.80 -22.53
C GLY A 124 -3.82 -14.52 -23.08
N LEU A 125 -3.76 -14.86 -24.38
CA LEU A 125 -4.89 -15.30 -25.18
C LEU A 125 -5.71 -16.46 -24.56
N LEU A 126 -5.05 -17.38 -23.84
CA LEU A 126 -5.69 -18.58 -23.30
C LEU A 126 -6.14 -18.46 -21.82
N ARG A 127 -5.66 -17.46 -21.09
CA ARG A 127 -5.91 -17.31 -19.64
C ARG A 127 -6.55 -15.98 -19.27
N GLY A 128 -6.94 -15.20 -20.29
CA GLY A 128 -7.50 -13.88 -20.15
C GLY A 128 -6.46 -12.83 -19.73
N ASP A 129 -7.01 -11.65 -19.46
CA ASP A 129 -6.27 -10.45 -19.10
C ASP A 129 -6.13 -10.28 -17.57
N LYS A 130 -6.67 -11.20 -16.77
CA LYS A 130 -6.53 -11.22 -15.31
C LYS A 130 -6.09 -12.59 -14.84
N VAL A 131 -5.07 -12.64 -14.00
CA VAL A 131 -4.58 -13.85 -13.35
C VAL A 131 -4.47 -13.57 -11.85
N SER A 132 -5.11 -14.40 -11.04
CA SER A 132 -4.84 -14.47 -9.61
C SER A 132 -4.10 -15.76 -9.31
N MET A 133 -3.01 -15.67 -8.58
CA MET A 133 -2.28 -16.85 -8.11
C MET A 133 -1.64 -16.60 -6.76
N ARG A 134 -1.45 -17.69 -6.03
CA ARG A 134 -0.64 -17.71 -4.82
C ARG A 134 0.75 -18.23 -5.16
N PHE A 135 1.77 -17.57 -4.63
CA PHE A 135 3.16 -18.01 -4.71
C PHE A 135 3.79 -17.93 -3.33
N LYS A 136 4.10 -19.10 -2.74
CA LYS A 136 4.54 -19.20 -1.34
C LYS A 136 3.49 -18.56 -0.41
N ARG A 137 3.89 -17.54 0.36
CA ARG A 137 3.06 -16.77 1.31
C ARG A 137 2.52 -15.45 0.72
N LEU A 138 2.54 -15.29 -0.60
CA LEU A 138 2.11 -14.08 -1.28
C LEU A 138 0.94 -14.38 -2.22
N ASN A 139 -0.06 -13.50 -2.20
CA ASN A 139 -1.10 -13.44 -3.21
C ASN A 139 -0.66 -12.44 -4.28
N MET A 140 -0.79 -12.82 -5.55
CA MET A 140 -0.42 -12.02 -6.69
C MET A 140 -1.60 -11.92 -7.64
N GLU A 141 -2.04 -10.69 -7.88
CA GLU A 141 -3.07 -10.37 -8.85
C GLU A 141 -2.45 -9.60 -10.00
N CYS A 142 -2.36 -10.24 -11.16
CA CYS A 142 -1.87 -9.61 -12.38
C CYS A 142 -3.02 -9.27 -13.30
N THR A 143 -2.92 -8.10 -13.91
CA THR A 143 -3.84 -7.65 -14.96
C THR A 143 -3.06 -7.13 -16.16
N ARG A 144 -3.62 -7.31 -17.36
CA ARG A 144 -3.09 -6.77 -18.61
C ARG A 144 -4.16 -5.95 -19.30
N THR A 145 -3.79 -4.79 -19.80
CA THR A 145 -4.62 -3.96 -20.67
C THR A 145 -3.98 -3.90 -22.05
N LYS A 146 -4.61 -3.18 -22.99
CA LYS A 146 -4.06 -2.98 -24.36
C LYS A 146 -2.66 -2.39 -24.36
N THR A 147 -2.27 -1.63 -23.35
CA THR A 147 -1.01 -0.88 -23.30
C THR A 147 -0.11 -1.27 -22.13
N ASP A 148 -0.68 -1.86 -21.08
CA ASP A 148 0.00 -2.00 -19.79
C ASP A 148 -0.17 -3.38 -19.18
N ALA A 149 0.70 -3.70 -18.24
CA ALA A 149 0.54 -4.82 -17.34
C ALA A 149 0.79 -4.33 -15.92
N SER A 150 -0.06 -4.77 -14.99
CA SER A 150 0.09 -4.46 -13.57
C SER A 150 0.03 -5.70 -12.71
N ILE A 151 0.62 -5.58 -11.53
CA ILE A 151 0.62 -6.60 -10.49
C ILE A 151 0.35 -5.94 -9.14
N ALA A 152 -0.57 -6.51 -8.38
CA ALA A 152 -0.76 -6.26 -6.96
C ALA A 152 -0.27 -7.48 -6.18
N ILE A 153 0.59 -7.25 -5.18
CA ILE A 153 1.12 -8.29 -4.30
C ILE A 153 0.67 -7.97 -2.88
N THR A 154 0.10 -8.97 -2.20
CA THR A 154 -0.30 -8.88 -0.80
C THR A 154 0.15 -10.11 -0.04
N ARG A 155 0.30 -9.99 1.28
CA ARG A 155 0.45 -11.12 2.20
C ARG A 155 -0.77 -11.17 3.13
N PRO A 156 -1.51 -12.29 3.17
CA PRO A 156 -2.59 -12.45 4.13
C PRO A 156 -2.06 -12.47 5.58
N LYS A 157 -2.86 -11.99 6.54
CA LYS A 157 -2.56 -11.89 7.97
C LYS A 157 -2.63 -13.24 8.67
N ASP A 158 -3.39 -14.18 8.10
CA ASP A 158 -3.82 -15.41 8.77
C ASP A 158 -2.92 -16.63 8.47
N GLU A 159 -1.71 -16.45 7.94
CA GLU A 159 -0.74 -17.54 7.66
C GLU A 159 0.74 -17.15 7.82
#